data_AF-A0A662LN30-F1
#
_entry.id   AF-A0A662LN30-F1
#
_cell.length_a   1.000
_cell.length_b   1.000
_cell.length_c   1.000
_cell.angle_alpha   90.00
_cell.angle_beta   90.00
_cell.angle_gamma   90.00
#
_symmetry.space_group_name_H-M   'P 1'
#
loop_
_entity.id
_entity.type
_entity.pdbx_description
1 polymer ?
#
loop_
_entity_poly.entity_id
_entity_poly.type
_entity_poly.pdbx_seq_one_letter_code
_entity_poly.pdbx_strand_id
1 'polypeptide(L)'
;MQCISLFSISTHSESNDISEETFDMVIISSNSFKNEIQPLINHKQSMHLHTFFQTTESIYDNYQGIDSSEKIKYFIKDSIEQYNIKYVLLIGDIEKIPIRKTAVTWEYFGDLVVKDVITDFYYEDIYDKNMNFSSWDTNHNGIFSEVQMITNDMEDNETFHYIDQI
;
A
#
# COMPACT_ATOMS: atom_id res chain seq x y z
N MET A 1 7.09 19.31 5.99
CA MET A 1 6.69 20.54 5.28
C MET A 1 5.17 20.59 5.35
N GLN A 2 4.60 21.65 5.93
CA GLN A 2 3.18 21.75 6.32
C GLN A 2 2.25 21.83 5.10
N CYS A 3 1.21 20.99 5.06
CA CYS A 3 0.02 21.27 4.27
C CYS A 3 -1.07 21.79 5.21
N ILE A 4 -1.18 23.13 5.30
CA ILE A 4 -2.32 23.80 5.92
C ILE A 4 -3.36 23.99 4.81
N SER A 5 -4.41 23.16 4.84
CA SER A 5 -5.63 23.39 4.08
C SER A 5 -6.55 24.29 4.92
N LEU A 6 -6.61 25.58 4.58
CA LEU A 6 -7.57 26.54 5.13
C LEU A 6 -8.95 26.32 4.49
N PHE A 7 -9.89 25.71 5.23
CA PHE A 7 -11.32 25.88 4.98
C PHE A 7 -11.91 26.75 6.09
N SER A 8 -12.33 27.96 5.72
CA SER A 8 -13.02 28.92 6.57
C SER A 8 -14.42 28.41 6.96
N ILE A 9 -14.69 28.30 8.26
CA ILE A 9 -16.05 28.19 8.81
C ILE A 9 -16.27 29.29 9.84
N SER A 10 -17.39 29.97 9.68
CA SER A 10 -17.89 31.10 10.47
C SER A 10 -18.07 30.75 11.95
N THR A 11 -17.73 31.70 12.80
CA THR A 11 -17.73 31.63 14.27
C THR A 11 -19.13 31.35 14.86
N HIS A 12 -19.28 30.22 15.54
CA HIS A 12 -20.04 30.17 16.79
C HIS A 12 -19.49 29.07 17.71
N SER A 13 -19.33 29.45 18.98
CA SER A 13 -18.59 28.74 20.02
C SER A 13 -19.27 27.45 20.47
N GLU A 14 -18.53 26.35 20.51
CA GLU A 14 -18.69 25.26 21.49
C GLU A 14 -17.44 24.37 21.46
N SER A 15 -16.90 24.09 22.66
CA SER A 15 -15.79 23.18 23.03
C SER A 15 -14.82 22.69 21.94
N ASN A 16 -13.55 23.11 22.02
CA ASN A 16 -12.42 22.42 21.38
C ASN A 16 -12.24 21.03 22.00
N ASP A 17 -13.03 20.07 21.53
CA ASP A 17 -12.59 18.69 21.46
C ASP A 17 -11.85 18.60 20.13
N ILE A 18 -10.52 18.48 20.15
CA ILE A 18 -9.76 18.17 18.94
C ILE A 18 -10.07 16.68 18.70
N SER A 19 -11.25 16.39 18.14
CA SER A 19 -11.52 15.05 17.64
C SER A 19 -10.54 14.83 16.52
N GLU A 20 -9.56 13.95 16.72
CA GLU A 20 -8.75 13.42 15.63
C GLU A 20 -9.72 12.97 14.53
N GLU A 21 -9.63 13.58 13.35
CA GLU A 21 -10.50 13.21 12.23
C GLU A 21 -10.23 11.75 11.91
N THR A 22 -11.20 10.88 12.24
CA THR A 22 -11.11 9.45 11.96
C THR A 22 -11.74 9.17 10.59
N PHE A 23 -11.04 8.37 9.79
CA PHE A 23 -11.52 7.93 8.49
C PHE A 23 -11.56 6.40 8.47
N ASP A 24 -12.57 5.82 7.83
CA ASP A 24 -12.66 4.37 7.64
C ASP A 24 -11.94 3.91 6.37
N MET A 25 -11.93 4.77 5.35
CA MET A 25 -11.54 4.38 4.00
C MET A 25 -10.77 5.47 3.27
N VAL A 26 -9.76 5.06 2.51
CA VAL A 26 -9.11 5.90 1.49
C VAL A 26 -9.33 5.34 0.09
N ILE A 27 -9.64 6.21 -0.86
CA ILE A 27 -9.60 5.89 -2.29
C ILE A 27 -8.32 6.48 -2.87
N ILE A 28 -7.51 5.66 -3.53
CA ILE A 28 -6.28 6.07 -4.20
C ILE A 28 -6.46 5.91 -5.70
N SER A 29 -6.26 6.99 -6.46
CA SER A 29 -6.34 6.98 -7.92
C SER A 29 -5.51 8.09 -8.54
N SER A 30 -5.32 8.07 -9.85
CA SER A 30 -4.76 9.22 -10.56
C SER A 30 -5.73 10.41 -10.55
N ASN A 31 -5.17 11.62 -10.55
CA ASN A 31 -5.95 12.85 -10.64
C ASN A 31 -6.89 12.90 -11.86
N SER A 32 -6.64 12.11 -12.91
CA SER A 32 -7.54 11.99 -14.07
C SER A 32 -8.93 11.47 -13.75
N PHE A 33 -9.12 10.75 -12.63
CA PHE A 33 -10.40 10.17 -12.20
C PHE A 33 -11.09 10.98 -11.10
N LYS A 34 -10.53 12.13 -10.71
CA LYS A 34 -10.99 12.89 -9.54
C LYS A 34 -12.49 13.25 -9.59
N ASN A 35 -12.98 13.63 -10.76
CA ASN A 35 -14.39 14.03 -10.92
C ASN A 35 -15.31 12.81 -10.91
N GLU A 36 -14.87 11.71 -11.51
CA GLU A 36 -15.57 10.44 -11.66
C GLU A 36 -15.68 9.69 -10.32
N ILE A 37 -14.74 9.92 -9.41
CA ILE A 37 -14.71 9.32 -8.07
C ILE A 37 -15.66 10.04 -7.09
N GLN A 38 -15.98 11.31 -7.30
CA GLN A 38 -16.80 12.07 -6.35
C GLN A 38 -18.18 11.43 -6.05
N PRO A 39 -18.94 10.91 -7.03
CA PRO A 39 -20.18 10.18 -6.75
C PRO A 39 -19.97 8.94 -5.88
N LEU A 40 -18.85 8.23 -6.04
CA LEU A 40 -18.51 7.07 -5.23
C LEU A 40 -18.21 7.46 -3.78
N ILE A 41 -17.47 8.55 -3.56
CA ILE A 41 -17.22 9.10 -2.21
C ILE A 41 -18.55 9.41 -1.54
N ASN A 42 -19.43 10.16 -2.22
CA ASN A 42 -20.75 10.52 -1.69
C ASN A 42 -21.58 9.28 -1.32
N HIS A 43 -21.54 8.25 -2.17
CA HIS A 43 -22.21 6.98 -1.90
C HIS A 43 -21.64 6.28 -0.66
N LYS A 44 -20.31 6.18 -0.52
CA LYS A 44 -19.67 5.58 0.67
C LYS A 44 -20.00 6.35 1.95
N GLN A 45 -19.98 7.68 1.89
CA GLN A 45 -20.38 8.54 3.00
C GLN A 45 -21.86 8.32 3.38
N SER A 46 -22.77 8.17 2.40
CA SER A 46 -24.18 7.87 2.68
C SER A 46 -24.41 6.52 3.37
N MET A 47 -23.44 5.61 3.25
CA MET A 47 -23.42 4.33 3.96
C MET A 47 -22.65 4.39 5.29
N HIS A 48 -22.35 5.59 5.80
CA HIS A 48 -21.58 5.82 7.03
C HIS A 48 -20.14 5.28 6.98
N LEU A 49 -19.52 5.27 5.79
CA LEU A 49 -18.08 5.02 5.64
C LEU A 49 -17.36 6.34 5.40
N HIS A 50 -16.63 6.82 6.42
CA HIS A 50 -15.87 8.06 6.33
C HIS A 50 -14.73 7.86 5.33
N THR A 51 -14.89 8.45 4.14
CA THR A 51 -14.05 8.17 2.98
C THR A 51 -13.41 9.45 2.48
N PHE A 52 -12.10 9.44 2.27
CA PHE A 52 -11.38 10.53 1.60
C PHE A 52 -10.67 10.02 0.34
N PHE A 53 -10.27 10.95 -0.51
CA PHE A 53 -9.61 10.66 -1.78
C PHE A 53 -8.20 11.22 -1.80
N GLN A 54 -7.25 10.39 -2.20
CA GLN A 54 -5.85 10.74 -2.37
C GLN A 54 -5.40 10.46 -3.80
N THR A 55 -4.65 11.40 -4.39
CA THR A 55 -4.10 11.21 -5.73
C THR A 55 -2.73 10.56 -5.71
N THR A 56 -2.44 9.70 -6.68
CA THR A 56 -1.11 9.10 -6.87
C THR A 56 -0.02 10.14 -7.04
N GLU A 57 -0.31 11.21 -7.79
CA GLU A 57 0.60 12.31 -8.05
C GLU A 57 1.01 12.98 -6.73
N SER A 58 0.04 13.29 -5.87
CA SER A 58 0.32 13.85 -4.55
C SER A 58 1.05 12.85 -3.64
N ILE A 59 0.80 11.54 -3.74
CA ILE A 59 1.57 10.56 -2.97
C ILE A 59 3.04 10.57 -3.41
N TYR A 60 3.28 10.53 -4.73
CA TYR A 60 4.63 10.43 -5.28
C TYR A 60 5.52 11.64 -4.94
N ASP A 61 4.91 12.82 -4.83
CA ASP A 61 5.59 14.07 -4.46
C ASP A 61 5.90 14.17 -2.97
N ASN A 62 5.11 13.54 -2.10
CA ASN A 62 5.21 13.73 -0.64
C ASN A 62 5.84 12.55 0.10
N TYR A 63 5.89 11.37 -0.51
CA TYR A 63 6.44 10.17 0.10
C TYR A 63 7.79 9.78 -0.51
N GLN A 64 8.70 9.35 0.35
CA GLN A 64 9.94 8.71 -0.05
C GLN A 64 9.74 7.20 -0.14
N GLY A 65 10.56 6.54 -0.95
CA GLY A 65 10.52 5.11 -1.20
C GLY A 65 11.37 4.77 -2.41
N ILE A 66 11.79 3.52 -2.53
CA ILE A 66 12.61 3.01 -3.63
C ILE A 66 11.89 3.13 -4.99
N ASP A 67 10.56 3.04 -4.99
CA ASP A 67 9.70 3.19 -6.16
C ASP A 67 8.30 3.70 -5.80
N SER A 68 7.47 3.91 -6.82
CA SER A 68 6.10 4.41 -6.68
C SER A 68 5.19 3.48 -5.87
N SER A 69 5.42 2.16 -5.89
CA SER A 69 4.65 1.21 -5.10
C SER A 69 4.99 1.35 -3.62
N GLU A 70 6.26 1.42 -3.26
CA GLU A 70 6.66 1.62 -1.86
C GLU A 70 6.15 2.96 -1.30
N LYS A 71 6.16 4.02 -2.12
CA LYS A 71 5.57 5.32 -1.76
C LYS A 71 4.08 5.22 -1.43
N ILE A 72 3.29 4.45 -2.21
CA ILE A 72 1.88 4.18 -1.89
C ILE A 72 1.77 3.40 -0.58
N LYS A 73 2.63 2.40 -0.36
CA LYS A 73 2.62 1.61 0.88
C LYS A 73 2.91 2.46 2.11
N TYR A 74 3.87 3.39 2.05
CA TYR A 74 4.12 4.35 3.13
C TYR A 74 2.96 5.30 3.36
N PHE A 75 2.29 5.77 2.30
CA PHE A 75 1.06 6.57 2.45
C PHE A 75 -0.05 5.80 3.18
N ILE A 76 -0.25 4.52 2.84
CA ILE A 76 -1.23 3.66 3.52
C ILE A 76 -0.85 3.48 4.99
N LYS A 77 0.42 3.20 5.28
CA LYS A 77 0.94 3.11 6.66
C LYS A 77 0.60 4.38 7.46
N ASP A 78 0.95 5.55 6.94
CA ASP A 78 0.66 6.83 7.60
C ASP A 78 -0.85 7.06 7.78
N SER A 79 -1.66 6.67 6.79
CA SER A 79 -3.11 6.79 6.88
C SER A 79 -3.70 5.89 7.98
N ILE A 80 -3.13 4.69 8.17
CA ILE A 80 -3.50 3.81 9.28
C ILE A 80 -3.10 4.46 10.61
N GLU A 81 -1.89 4.99 10.72
CA GLU A 81 -1.37 5.55 11.98
C GLU A 81 -2.03 6.88 12.38
N GLN A 82 -2.38 7.72 11.41
CA GLN A 82 -2.92 9.07 11.66
C GLN A 82 -4.45 9.08 11.70
N TYR A 83 -5.11 8.28 10.85
CA TYR A 83 -6.55 8.35 10.66
C TYR A 83 -7.28 7.06 11.06
N ASN A 84 -6.53 5.99 11.38
CA ASN A 84 -7.07 4.68 11.72
C ASN A 84 -7.97 4.07 10.61
N ILE A 85 -7.57 4.27 9.35
CA ILE A 85 -8.28 3.67 8.21
C ILE A 85 -8.29 2.14 8.28
N LYS A 86 -9.35 1.55 7.74
CA LYS A 86 -9.55 0.09 7.68
C LYS A 86 -9.61 -0.41 6.24
N TYR A 87 -9.93 0.46 5.29
CA TYR A 87 -10.14 0.10 3.90
C TYR A 87 -9.32 0.98 2.97
N VAL A 88 -8.71 0.35 1.98
CA VAL A 88 -8.04 1.01 0.85
C VAL A 88 -8.73 0.54 -0.42
N LEU A 89 -9.13 1.47 -1.29
CA LEU A 89 -9.62 1.17 -2.63
C LEU A 89 -8.69 1.80 -3.66
N LEU A 90 -8.07 0.95 -4.46
CA LEU A 90 -7.24 1.33 -5.58
C LEU A 90 -8.10 1.42 -6.85
N ILE A 91 -8.06 2.56 -7.54
CA ILE A 91 -8.79 2.75 -8.80
C ILE A 91 -7.80 3.11 -9.90
N GLY A 92 -7.61 2.21 -10.84
CA GLY A 92 -6.72 2.38 -11.98
C GLY A 92 -6.24 1.05 -12.53
N ASP A 93 -5.44 1.12 -13.59
CA ASP A 93 -4.65 -0.02 -14.07
C ASP A 93 -3.22 0.07 -13.52
N ILE A 94 -2.36 -0.87 -13.94
CA ILE A 94 -0.96 -0.95 -13.55
C ILE A 94 -0.12 0.29 -13.93
N GLU A 95 -0.55 1.09 -14.92
CA GLU A 95 0.15 2.31 -15.30
C GLU A 95 -0.17 3.47 -14.36
N LYS A 96 -1.39 3.49 -13.81
CA LYS A 96 -1.86 4.53 -12.88
C LYS A 96 -1.61 4.16 -11.43
N ILE A 97 -1.80 2.90 -11.07
CA ILE A 97 -1.55 2.34 -9.75
C ILE A 97 -0.56 1.18 -9.94
N PRO A 98 0.74 1.40 -9.69
CA PRO A 98 1.74 0.37 -9.92
C PRO A 98 1.43 -0.86 -9.07
N ILE A 99 1.65 -2.05 -9.60
CA ILE A 99 1.49 -3.31 -8.87
C ILE A 99 2.87 -3.83 -8.45
N ARG A 100 2.94 -4.47 -7.28
CA ARG A 100 4.20 -5.10 -6.85
C ARG A 100 4.37 -6.43 -7.58
N LYS A 101 5.62 -6.72 -7.94
CA LYS A 101 6.05 -7.99 -8.53
C LYS A 101 6.83 -8.77 -7.50
N THR A 102 6.56 -10.07 -7.38
CA THR A 102 7.30 -10.98 -6.50
C THR A 102 8.13 -11.96 -7.30
N ALA A 103 9.08 -12.62 -6.62
CA ALA A 103 9.91 -13.65 -7.23
C ALA A 103 9.77 -14.98 -6.50
N VAL A 104 9.23 -15.98 -7.19
CA VAL A 104 9.28 -17.36 -6.73
C VAL A 104 10.28 -18.10 -7.60
N THR A 105 11.37 -18.51 -6.96
CA THR A 105 12.51 -19.12 -7.61
C THR A 105 12.43 -20.63 -7.36
N TRP A 106 12.69 -21.41 -8.40
CA TRP A 106 12.78 -22.85 -8.29
C TRP A 106 14.13 -23.25 -8.83
N GLU A 107 14.92 -23.97 -8.05
CA GLU A 107 16.23 -24.43 -8.46
C GLU A 107 16.09 -25.62 -9.43
N TYR A 108 15.65 -25.36 -10.66
CA TYR A 108 15.76 -26.28 -11.78
C TYR A 108 16.70 -25.63 -12.79
N PHE A 109 17.96 -26.11 -12.85
CA PHE A 109 19.05 -25.55 -13.67
C PHE A 109 19.55 -24.13 -13.30
N GLY A 110 19.29 -23.65 -12.09
CA GLY A 110 19.93 -22.43 -11.55
C GLY A 110 19.31 -21.10 -12.00
N ASP A 111 18.11 -21.11 -12.59
CA ASP A 111 17.40 -19.91 -13.06
C ASP A 111 16.09 -19.67 -12.30
N LEU A 112 15.65 -18.40 -12.26
CA LEU A 112 14.33 -17.99 -11.73
C LEU A 112 13.21 -18.58 -12.60
N VAL A 113 12.50 -19.60 -12.10
CA VAL A 113 11.44 -20.27 -12.88
C VAL A 113 10.15 -19.45 -12.96
N VAL A 114 9.84 -18.61 -11.96
CA VAL A 114 8.68 -17.70 -12.00
C VAL A 114 9.01 -16.33 -11.41
N LYS A 115 9.56 -15.44 -12.25
CA LYS A 115 9.69 -14.02 -11.90
C LYS A 115 8.40 -13.26 -12.18
N ASP A 116 8.26 -12.11 -11.52
CA ASP A 116 7.26 -11.08 -11.81
C ASP A 116 5.80 -11.51 -11.56
N VAL A 117 5.53 -12.33 -10.54
CA VAL A 117 4.14 -12.58 -10.11
C VAL A 117 3.59 -11.27 -9.54
N ILE A 118 2.59 -10.71 -10.21
CA ILE A 118 1.99 -9.43 -9.81
C ILE A 118 1.00 -9.63 -8.68
N THR A 119 0.99 -8.71 -7.71
CA THR A 119 0.05 -8.75 -6.59
C THR A 119 -0.20 -7.36 -5.97
N ASP A 120 -1.45 -7.14 -5.55
CA ASP A 120 -1.84 -5.99 -4.73
C ASP A 120 -1.67 -6.24 -3.23
N PHE A 121 -1.41 -7.49 -2.80
CA PHE A 121 -1.20 -7.82 -1.38
C PHE A 121 -0.05 -7.04 -0.74
N TYR A 122 0.88 -6.53 -1.55
CA TYR A 122 1.92 -5.63 -1.09
C TYR A 122 1.37 -4.39 -0.35
N TYR A 123 0.17 -3.93 -0.71
CA TYR A 123 -0.49 -2.78 -0.09
C TYR A 123 -1.30 -3.14 1.16
N GLU A 124 -1.58 -4.42 1.39
CA GLU A 124 -2.28 -4.91 2.59
C GLU A 124 -1.29 -5.17 3.72
N ASP A 125 -0.13 -5.73 3.39
CA ASP A 125 0.84 -6.23 4.36
C ASP A 125 1.81 -5.14 4.85
N ILE A 126 1.32 -4.25 5.72
CA ILE A 126 2.04 -3.04 6.14
C ILE A 126 3.11 -3.32 7.20
N TYR A 127 2.84 -4.23 8.14
CA TYR A 127 3.69 -4.45 9.31
C TYR A 127 4.08 -5.91 9.46
N ASP A 128 5.35 -6.16 9.79
CA ASP A 128 5.83 -7.47 10.18
C ASP A 128 5.28 -7.88 11.57
N LYS A 129 5.57 -9.11 11.99
CA LYS A 129 5.19 -9.65 13.32
C LYS A 129 5.67 -8.82 14.52
N ASN A 130 6.66 -7.94 14.33
CA ASN A 130 7.25 -7.09 15.36
C ASN A 130 6.76 -5.63 15.25
N MET A 131 5.76 -5.35 14.41
CA MET A 131 5.24 -4.00 14.12
C MET A 131 6.22 -3.08 13.38
N ASN A 132 7.25 -3.62 12.74
CA ASN A 132 8.11 -2.86 11.82
C ASN A 132 7.48 -2.81 10.44
N PHE A 133 7.84 -1.82 9.63
CA PHE A 133 7.38 -1.76 8.23
C PHE A 133 7.86 -2.99 7.44
N SER A 134 6.92 -3.71 6.83
CA SER A 134 7.24 -4.86 5.98
C SER A 134 7.60 -4.40 4.57
N SER A 135 8.89 -4.33 4.24
CA SER A 135 9.36 -3.87 2.92
C SER A 135 9.12 -4.88 1.80
N TRP A 136 8.93 -6.16 2.17
CA TRP A 136 9.03 -7.34 1.29
C TRP A 136 10.40 -7.52 0.62
N ASP A 137 11.41 -6.73 0.98
CA ASP A 137 12.78 -6.80 0.47
C ASP A 137 13.71 -6.67 1.68
N THR A 138 13.91 -7.78 2.37
CA THR A 138 14.65 -7.85 3.66
C THR A 138 16.15 -7.76 3.42
N ASN A 139 16.63 -8.28 2.29
CA ASN A 139 18.04 -8.28 1.92
C ASN A 139 18.45 -7.03 1.10
N HIS A 140 17.48 -6.18 0.73
CA HIS A 140 17.66 -4.93 -0.01
C HIS A 140 18.25 -5.13 -1.41
N ASN A 141 17.88 -6.21 -2.09
CA ASN A 141 18.35 -6.53 -3.44
C ASN A 141 17.38 -6.06 -4.55
N GLY A 142 16.22 -5.49 -4.20
CA GLY A 142 15.19 -5.04 -5.15
C GLY A 142 14.36 -6.16 -5.76
N ILE A 143 14.46 -7.38 -5.21
CA ILE A 143 13.59 -8.53 -5.48
C ILE A 143 12.68 -8.66 -4.27
N PHE A 144 11.37 -8.76 -4.50
CA PHE A 144 10.40 -8.69 -3.43
C PHE A 144 9.73 -10.04 -3.18
N SER A 145 9.49 -10.35 -1.90
CA SER A 145 8.85 -11.59 -1.45
C SER A 145 9.54 -12.80 -2.08
N GLU A 146 10.87 -12.81 -2.02
CA GLU A 146 11.70 -13.83 -2.63
C GLU A 146 11.61 -15.14 -1.86
N VAL A 147 11.18 -16.19 -2.56
CA VAL A 147 11.13 -17.56 -2.04
C VAL A 147 11.89 -18.47 -2.98
N GLN A 148 12.79 -19.28 -2.44
CA GLN A 148 13.56 -20.26 -3.18
C GLN A 148 13.10 -21.67 -2.85
N MET A 149 12.74 -22.42 -3.88
CA MET A 149 12.43 -23.83 -3.78
C MET A 149 13.70 -24.63 -4.09
N ILE A 150 14.20 -25.33 -3.07
CA ILE A 150 15.44 -26.11 -3.11
C ILE A 150 15.07 -27.59 -3.18
N THR A 151 15.61 -28.29 -4.17
CA THR A 151 15.47 -29.74 -4.32
C THR A 151 16.66 -30.44 -3.66
N ASN A 152 16.38 -31.41 -2.80
CA ASN A 152 17.40 -32.32 -2.29
C ASN A 152 17.44 -33.57 -3.17
N ASP A 153 18.39 -33.61 -4.12
CA ASP A 153 18.58 -34.72 -5.05
C ASP A 153 18.84 -36.08 -4.36
N MET A 154 19.24 -36.08 -3.08
CA MET A 154 19.49 -37.32 -2.33
C MET A 154 18.22 -37.89 -1.67
N GLU A 155 17.21 -37.07 -1.44
CA GLU A 155 16.02 -37.42 -0.66
C GLU A 155 14.72 -37.32 -1.47
N ASP A 156 14.80 -36.97 -2.76
CA ASP A 156 13.66 -36.71 -3.64
C ASP A 156 12.62 -35.79 -2.97
N ASN A 157 13.08 -34.77 -2.22
CA ASN A 157 12.23 -33.83 -1.52
C ASN A 157 12.52 -32.38 -1.91
N GLU A 158 11.50 -31.53 -1.73
CA GLU A 158 11.53 -30.12 -2.08
C GLU A 158 11.21 -29.30 -0.83
N THR A 159 12.00 -28.25 -0.58
CA THR A 159 11.83 -27.35 0.57
C THR A 159 11.77 -25.90 0.12
N PHE A 160 10.97 -25.08 0.81
CA PHE A 160 10.91 -23.63 0.58
C PHE A 160 11.84 -22.91 1.55
N HIS A 161 12.76 -22.14 1.00
CA HIS A 161 13.65 -21.21 1.68
C HIS A 161 13.15 -19.78 1.42
N TYR A 162 12.54 -19.17 2.44
CA TYR A 162 12.07 -17.79 2.40
C TYR A 162 13.27 -16.86 2.59
N ILE A 163 13.58 -16.06 1.58
CA ILE A 163 14.68 -15.10 1.62
C ILE A 163 14.19 -13.77 2.22
N ASP A 164 13.01 -13.33 1.80
CA ASP A 164 12.37 -12.16 2.37
C ASP A 164 11.38 -12.52 3.47
N GLN A 165 11.43 -11.76 4.55
CA GLN A 165 10.38 -11.74 5.56
C GLN A 165 9.29 -10.78 5.10
N ILE A 166 8.07 -11.31 5.04
CA ILE A 166 6.83 -10.57 4.81
C ILE A 166 6.11 -10.41 6.16
#